data_AF-A0A7K0G2X5-F1
#
_entry.id   AF-A0A7K0G2X5-F1
#
_cell.length_a   1.000
_cell.length_b   1.000
_cell.length_c   1.000
_cell.angle_alpha   90.00
_cell.angle_beta   90.00
_cell.angle_gamma   90.00
#
_symmetry.space_group_name_H-M   'P 1'
#
loop_
_entity.id
_entity.type
_entity.pdbx_description
1 polymer ?
#
loop_
_entity_poly.entity_id
_entity_poly.type
_entity_poly.pdbx_seq_one_letter_code
_entity_poly.pdbx_strand_id
1 'polypeptide(L)'
;MNTGKTNLASLSIDELYFKKKEYKNDVLGLGLLMLAVGLTTIILSIIAKNYALIAVGVLGLEPGVRNLTRLNQVNKAIKSRYAA
;
A
#
# COMPACT_ATOMS: atom_id res chain seq x y z
N MET A 1 -22.76 0.98 -3.56
CA MET A 1 -21.57 0.63 -4.36
C MET A 1 -20.71 -0.31 -3.51
N ASN A 2 -20.74 -1.60 -3.80
CA ASN A 2 -20.15 -2.66 -2.96
C ASN A 2 -18.89 -3.22 -3.62
N THR A 3 -17.72 -2.62 -3.38
CA THR A 3 -16.43 -3.06 -3.93
C THR A 3 -15.62 -3.91 -2.92
N GLY A 4 -16.31 -4.70 -2.11
CA GLY A 4 -15.70 -5.42 -0.98
C GLY A 4 -14.94 -6.72 -1.29
N LYS A 5 -15.30 -7.48 -2.34
CA LYS A 5 -14.65 -8.79 -2.64
C LYS A 5 -14.78 -9.16 -4.13
N THR A 6 -14.12 -8.45 -5.04
CA THR A 6 -13.87 -9.02 -6.37
C THR A 6 -12.69 -9.99 -6.23
N ASN A 7 -12.98 -11.29 -6.31
CA ASN A 7 -11.97 -12.34 -6.20
C ASN A 7 -10.95 -12.12 -7.32
N LEU A 8 -9.66 -11.94 -7.01
CA LEU A 8 -8.61 -11.70 -8.02
C LEU A 8 -8.60 -12.81 -9.10
N ALA A 9 -9.12 -13.99 -8.73
CA ALA A 9 -9.33 -15.14 -9.61
C ALA A 9 -10.38 -14.94 -10.72
N SER A 10 -11.30 -13.97 -10.61
CA SER A 10 -12.37 -13.74 -11.61
C SER A 10 -12.07 -12.62 -12.60
N LEU A 11 -11.00 -11.84 -12.40
CA LEU A 11 -10.60 -10.76 -13.32
C LEU A 11 -9.85 -11.32 -14.53
N SER A 12 -9.93 -10.67 -15.69
CA SER A 12 -9.08 -10.98 -16.85
C SER A 12 -7.62 -10.56 -16.62
N ILE A 13 -6.67 -11.08 -17.42
CA ILE A 13 -5.26 -10.71 -17.31
C ILE A 13 -5.08 -9.19 -17.52
N ASP A 14 -5.75 -8.60 -18.51
CA ASP A 14 -5.69 -7.15 -18.77
C ASP A 14 -6.19 -6.32 -17.59
N GLU A 15 -7.26 -6.77 -16.93
CA GLU A 15 -7.80 -6.09 -15.74
C GLU A 15 -6.86 -6.20 -14.53
N LEU A 16 -6.14 -7.33 -14.40
CA LEU A 16 -5.10 -7.50 -13.38
C LEU A 16 -3.91 -6.57 -13.63
N TYR A 17 -3.50 -6.36 -14.89
CA TYR A 17 -2.45 -5.40 -15.24
C TYR A 17 -2.89 -3.95 -15.01
N PHE A 18 -4.14 -3.62 -15.34
CA PHE A 18 -4.71 -2.29 -15.07
C PHE A 18 -4.71 -1.98 -13.57
N LYS A 19 -5.24 -2.89 -12.75
CA LYS A 19 -5.20 -2.77 -11.28
C LYS A 19 -3.78 -2.71 -10.72
N LYS A 20 -2.84 -3.48 -11.28
CA LYS A 20 -1.42 -3.42 -10.87
C LYS A 20 -0.85 -2.03 -11.10
N LYS A 21 -1.17 -1.39 -12.23
CA LYS A 21 -0.69 -0.04 -12.56
C LYS A 21 -1.30 0.99 -11.63
N GLU A 22 -2.59 0.88 -11.33
CA GLU A 22 -3.31 1.72 -10.36
C GLU A 22 -2.68 1.64 -8.97
N TYR A 23 -2.54 0.43 -8.41
CA TYR A 23 -1.91 0.24 -7.10
C TYR A 23 -0.44 0.67 -7.07
N LYS A 24 0.30 0.47 -8.17
CA LYS A 24 1.68 0.91 -8.25
C LYS A 24 1.78 2.43 -8.24
N ASN A 25 0.86 3.12 -8.91
CA ASN A 25 0.82 4.58 -8.91
C ASN A 25 0.46 5.13 -7.52
N ASP A 26 -0.50 4.52 -6.85
CA ASP A 26 -0.85 4.89 -5.46
C ASP A 26 0.31 4.65 -4.49
N VAL A 27 0.98 3.51 -4.59
CA VAL A 27 2.14 3.20 -3.74
C VAL A 27 3.30 4.17 -4.00
N LEU A 28 3.54 4.57 -5.26
CA LEU A 28 4.61 5.50 -5.59
C LEU A 28 4.28 6.95 -5.22
N GLY A 29 3.02 7.38 -5.34
CA GLY A 29 2.60 8.73 -4.98
C GLY A 29 2.35 8.88 -3.48
N LEU A 30 1.32 8.19 -2.97
CA LEU A 30 0.90 8.28 -1.57
C LEU A 30 1.88 7.59 -0.63
N GLY A 31 2.50 6.49 -1.06
CA GLY A 31 3.45 5.76 -0.21
C GLY A 31 4.74 6.54 0.07
N LEU A 32 5.28 7.28 -0.92
CA LEU A 32 6.43 8.15 -0.69
C LEU A 32 6.08 9.31 0.26
N LEU A 33 4.91 9.93 0.04
CA LEU A 33 4.45 11.04 0.88
C LEU A 33 4.24 10.58 2.33
N MET A 34 3.61 9.42 2.53
CA MET A 34 3.42 8.85 3.86
C MET A 34 4.74 8.51 4.56
N LEU A 35 5.74 8.01 3.84
CA LEU A 35 7.07 7.79 4.40
C LEU A 35 7.75 9.10 4.83
N ALA A 36 7.67 10.13 4.00
CA ALA A 36 8.24 11.44 4.32
C ALA A 36 7.55 12.07 5.55
N VAL A 37 6.22 12.02 5.61
CA VAL A 37 5.44 12.53 6.75
C VAL A 37 5.71 11.69 8.02
N GLY A 38 5.79 10.37 7.90
CA GLY A 38 6.13 9.48 9.02
C GLY A 38 7.50 9.78 9.62
N LEU A 39 8.53 9.92 8.77
CA LEU A 39 9.90 10.23 9.20
C LEU A 39 9.99 11.61 9.84
N THR A 40 9.38 12.63 9.25
CA THR A 40 9.36 13.98 9.83
C THR A 40 8.64 14.01 11.17
N THR A 41 7.54 13.28 11.31
CA THR A 41 6.79 13.16 12.59
C THR A 41 7.65 12.48 13.66
N ILE A 42 8.39 11.41 13.31
CA ILE A 42 9.30 10.72 14.25
C ILE A 42 10.41 11.67 14.71
N ILE A 43 11.05 12.40 13.78
CA ILE A 43 12.11 13.37 14.11
C ILE A 43 11.56 14.48 15.02
N LEU A 44 10.40 15.05 14.71
CA LEU A 44 9.75 16.07 15.53
C LEU A 44 9.38 15.54 16.92
N SER A 45 8.94 14.27 17.01
CA SER A 45 8.61 13.62 18.29
C SER A 45 9.81 13.54 19.23
N ILE A 46 10.98 13.21 18.67
CA ILE A 46 12.24 13.11 19.42
C ILE A 46 12.67 14.49 19.91
N ILE A 47 12.60 15.51 19.04
CA ILE A 47 12.97 16.90 19.38
C ILE A 47 12.03 17.45 20.46
N ALA A 48 10.72 17.24 20.31
CA ALA A 48 9.71 17.70 21.25
C ALA A 48 9.62 16.84 22.53
N LYS A 49 10.42 15.76 22.63
CA LYS A 49 10.34 14.74 23.70
C LYS A 49 8.92 14.17 23.89
N ASN A 50 8.10 14.23 22.86
CA ASN A 50 6.73 13.74 22.86
C ASN A 50 6.67 12.38 22.17
N TYR A 51 6.98 11.34 22.93
CA TYR A 51 7.03 9.96 22.44
C TYR A 51 5.65 9.40 22.02
N ALA A 52 4.54 10.06 22.38
CA ALA A 52 3.21 9.65 21.94
C ALA A 52 3.03 9.81 20.41
N LEU A 53 3.68 10.80 19.78
CA LEU A 53 3.62 10.98 18.32
C LEU A 53 4.37 9.88 17.56
N ILE A 54 5.28 9.13 18.21
CA ILE A 54 5.95 7.98 17.57
C ILE A 54 4.92 6.88 17.26
N ALA A 55 4.00 6.62 18.19
CA ALA A 55 2.91 5.66 17.96
C ALA A 55 2.00 6.09 16.79
N VAL A 56 1.73 7.38 16.66
CA VAL A 56 0.97 7.95 15.54
C VAL A 56 1.71 7.79 14.22
N GLY A 57 3.04 8.01 14.22
CA GLY A 57 3.88 7.77 13.05
C GLY A 57 3.88 6.30 12.59
N VAL A 58 3.93 5.36 13.53
CA VAL A 58 3.90 3.91 13.24
C VAL A 58 2.52 3.47 12.73
N LEU A 59 1.44 3.90 13.37
CA LEU A 59 0.06 3.61 12.93
C LEU A 59 -0.26 4.24 11.58
N GLY A 60 0.34 5.40 11.27
CA GLY A 60 0.20 6.07 9.98
C GLY A 60 0.77 5.28 8.79
N LEU A 61 1.63 4.28 9.01
CA LEU A 61 2.24 3.47 7.95
C LEU A 61 1.40 2.23 7.56
N GLU A 62 0.42 1.83 8.38
CA GLU A 62 -0.46 0.66 8.10
C GLU A 62 -1.13 0.69 6.71
N PRO A 63 -1.69 1.82 6.24
CA PRO A 63 -2.31 1.90 4.92
C PRO A 63 -1.33 1.58 3.78
N GLY A 64 -0.07 2.02 3.92
CA GLY A 64 1.00 1.73 2.97
C GLY A 64 1.33 0.23 2.90
N VAL A 65 1.42 -0.43 4.05
CA VAL A 65 1.64 -1.90 4.14
C VAL A 65 0.50 -2.67 3.49
N ARG A 66 -0.75 -2.23 3.71
CA ARG A 66 -1.95 -2.86 3.12
C ARG A 66 -1.97 -2.74 1.60
N ASN A 67 -1.58 -1.59 1.06
CA ASN A 67 -1.45 -1.35 -0.38
C ASN A 67 -0.31 -2.17 -1.02
N LEU A 68 0.84 -2.28 -0.36
CA LEU A 68 1.94 -3.14 -0.79
C LEU A 68 1.52 -4.62 -0.84
N THR A 69 0.76 -5.07 0.16
CA THR A 69 0.24 -6.44 0.22
C THR A 69 -0.73 -6.72 -0.93
N ARG A 70 -1.65 -5.79 -1.22
CA ARG A 70 -2.57 -5.88 -2.38
C ARG A 70 -1.81 -5.94 -3.70
N LEU A 71 -0.79 -5.10 -3.89
CA LEU A 71 0.05 -5.12 -5.08
C LEU A 71 0.75 -6.48 -5.25
N ASN A 72 1.23 -7.06 -4.15
CA ASN A 72 1.89 -8.35 -4.17
C ASN A 72 0.91 -9.51 -4.49
N GLN A 73 -0.32 -9.44 -3.99
CA GLN A 73 -1.39 -10.40 -4.33
C GLN A 73 -1.74 -10.34 -5.83
N VAL A 74 -1.89 -9.14 -6.40
CA VAL A 74 -2.11 -8.97 -7.85
C VAL A 74 -0.94 -9.52 -8.65
N ASN A 75 0.30 -9.26 -8.21
CA ASN A 75 1.49 -9.76 -8.89
C ASN A 75 1.59 -11.30 -8.85
N LYS A 76 1.25 -11.92 -7.72
CA LYS A 76 1.14 -13.39 -7.60
C LYS A 76 0.04 -13.96 -8.50
N ALA A 77 -1.12 -13.31 -8.59
CA ALA A 77 -2.21 -13.73 -9.46
C ALA A 77 -1.81 -13.71 -10.94
N ILE A 78 -1.12 -12.65 -11.39
CA ILE A 78 -0.57 -12.56 -12.75
C ILE A 78 0.46 -13.67 -12.99
N LYS A 79 1.40 -13.86 -12.07
CA LYS A 79 2.46 -14.90 -12.21
C LYS A 79 1.87 -16.31 -12.26
N SER A 80 0.85 -16.59 -11.45
CA SER A 80 0.16 -17.89 -11.44
C SER A 80 -0.57 -18.20 -12.74
N ARG A 81 -1.03 -17.18 -13.48
CA ARG A 81 -1.70 -17.37 -14.78
C ARG A 81 -0.74 -17.38 -15.97
N TYR A 82 0.46 -16.86 -15.79
CA TYR A 82 1.52 -16.93 -16.80
C TYR A 82 2.35 -18.24 -16.67
N ALA A 83 2.28 -18.91 -15.51
CA ALA A 83 2.97 -20.17 -15.23
C ALA A 83 2.06 -21.41 -15.36
N ALA A 84 0.78 -21.22 -15.66
CA ALA A 84 -0.21 -22.27 -15.96
C ALA A 84 -0.48 -22.28 -17.46
#